data_AF-T0LLZ9-F1
#
_entry.id   AF-T0LLZ9-F1
#
_cell.length_a   1.000
_cell.length_b   1.000
_cell.length_c   1.000
_cell.angle_alpha   90.00
_cell.angle_beta   90.00
_cell.angle_gamma   90.00
#
_symmetry.space_group_name_H-M   'P 1'
#
loop_
_entity.id
_entity.type
_entity.pdbx_description
1 polymer ?
#
loop_
_entity_poly.entity_id
_entity_poly.type
_entity_poly.pdbx_seq_one_letter_code
_entity_poly.pdbx_strand_id
1 'polypeptide(L)'
;MLKLHQKYGPVVRVAPKELSFNTAQSWKDIYDKRKGHSPFIKSEFYDGGNFAAEAHSIVSVRDPDEHAQMRRYLRDAFSDRSLREQEHLISQVIDHFIDRIGEEGGKPGGIDIVMWFNLTTFDIIGSLAFGQSFGGVSSGEEHPWVSIVVKSLRMGAMADCFKRFPSVGAGFQKMFPSLLTKLIEDTRKHEAYTMELVQKYVAHKSHGKN
;
A
#
# COMPACT_ATOMS: atom_id res chain seq x y z
N MET A 1 -14.31 7.65 14.75
CA MET A 1 -14.53 8.91 14.00
C MET A 1 -15.99 9.28 13.79
N LEU A 2 -16.83 8.44 13.19
CA LEU A 2 -18.25 8.76 12.93
C LEU A 2 -19.01 9.29 14.17
N LYS A 3 -18.91 8.59 15.32
CA LYS A 3 -19.54 9.03 16.58
C LYS A 3 -19.11 10.43 17.04
N LEU A 4 -17.86 10.84 16.77
CA LEU A 4 -17.36 12.17 17.13
C LEU A 4 -17.99 13.24 16.25
N HIS A 5 -18.10 13.00 14.95
CA HIS A 5 -18.76 13.92 14.04
C HIS A 5 -20.26 14.05 14.30
N GLN A 6 -20.92 12.96 14.71
CA GLN A 6 -22.32 13.01 15.15
C GLN A 6 -22.52 13.88 16.39
N LYS A 7 -21.54 13.89 17.31
CA LYS A 7 -21.62 14.63 18.57
C LYS A 7 -21.17 16.10 18.44
N TYR A 8 -20.07 16.35 17.74
CA TYR A 8 -19.38 17.64 17.72
C TYR A 8 -19.51 18.38 16.39
N GLY A 9 -20.16 17.78 15.39
CA GLY A 9 -20.41 18.39 14.10
C GLY A 9 -19.35 18.08 13.04
N PRO A 10 -19.33 18.85 11.94
CA PRO A 10 -18.61 18.46 10.72
C PRO A 10 -17.09 18.59 10.79
N VAL A 11 -16.59 19.37 11.75
CA VAL A 11 -15.16 19.59 11.98
C VAL A 11 -14.83 19.22 13.42
N VAL A 12 -13.91 18.27 13.60
CA VAL A 12 -13.52 17.75 14.92
C VAL A 12 -12.01 17.84 15.07
N ARG A 13 -11.54 18.47 16.15
CA ARG A 13 -10.11 18.43 16.52
C ARG A 13 -9.79 17.12 17.21
N VAL A 14 -8.94 16.29 16.59
CA VAL A 14 -8.57 14.95 17.09
C VAL A 14 -7.19 14.92 17.76
N ALA A 15 -6.34 15.92 17.47
CA ALA A 15 -5.07 16.14 18.13
C ALA A 15 -4.75 17.66 18.14
N PRO A 16 -3.74 18.14 18.90
CA PRO A 16 -3.45 19.58 19.00
C PRO A 16 -3.33 20.29 17.64
N LYS A 17 -2.70 19.62 16.66
CA LYS A 17 -2.47 20.13 15.31
C LYS A 17 -3.26 19.38 14.21
N GLU A 18 -4.32 18.66 14.56
CA GLU A 18 -5.06 17.82 13.61
C GLU A 18 -6.57 18.03 13.70
N LEU A 19 -7.17 18.29 12.54
CA LEU A 19 -8.60 18.44 12.34
C LEU A 19 -9.10 17.34 11.40
N SER A 20 -10.23 16.74 11.75
CA SER A 20 -10.97 15.83 10.90
C SER A 20 -12.19 16.54 10.34
N PHE A 21 -12.42 16.37 9.03
CA PHE A 21 -13.53 16.97 8.29
C PHE A 21 -14.37 15.86 7.66
N ASN A 22 -15.70 16.00 7.65
CA ASN A 22 -16.59 14.97 7.10
C ASN A 22 -17.61 15.48 6.04
N THR A 23 -17.35 16.63 5.42
CA THR A 23 -18.25 17.21 4.42
C THR A 23 -17.71 17.08 3.00
N ALA A 24 -18.61 17.01 2.02
CA ALA A 24 -18.23 17.02 0.60
C ALA A 24 -17.51 18.31 0.18
N GLN A 25 -17.85 19.45 0.79
CA GLN A 25 -17.18 20.71 0.51
C GLN A 25 -15.73 20.68 1.00
N SER A 26 -15.48 20.12 2.19
CA SER A 26 -14.11 19.94 2.71
C SER A 26 -13.23 19.08 1.80
N TRP A 27 -13.80 18.05 1.15
CA TRP A 27 -13.05 17.27 0.16
C TRP A 27 -12.55 18.14 -0.98
N LYS A 28 -13.42 18.96 -1.58
CA LYS A 28 -13.05 19.89 -2.66
C LYS A 28 -12.02 20.92 -2.19
N ASP A 29 -12.25 21.51 -1.03
CA ASP A 29 -11.35 22.55 -0.51
C ASP A 29 -9.94 22.02 -0.19
N ILE A 30 -9.83 20.75 0.22
CA ILE A 30 -8.55 20.12 0.59
C ILE A 30 -7.86 19.50 -0.64
N TYR A 31 -8.60 18.82 -1.52
CA TYR A 31 -8.00 17.98 -2.56
C TYR A 31 -8.11 18.55 -3.99
N ASP A 32 -9.03 19.46 -4.28
CA ASP A 32 -9.15 20.01 -5.64
C ASP A 32 -8.07 21.05 -5.95
N LYS A 33 -7.69 21.11 -7.21
CA LYS A 33 -6.85 22.20 -7.74
C LYS A 33 -7.68 23.48 -7.80
N ARG A 34 -7.27 24.50 -7.05
CA ARG A 34 -7.91 25.82 -7.02
C ARG A 34 -6.98 26.86 -7.60
N LYS A 35 -7.51 27.74 -8.47
CA LYS A 35 -6.74 28.82 -9.07
C LYS A 35 -6.18 29.72 -7.97
N GLY A 36 -4.87 29.98 -7.99
CA GLY A 36 -4.19 30.82 -7.00
C GLY A 36 -3.85 30.12 -5.67
N HIS A 37 -4.08 28.81 -5.55
CA HIS A 37 -3.72 28.04 -4.35
C HIS A 37 -2.81 26.87 -4.70
N SER A 38 -1.71 26.75 -3.97
CA SER A 38 -0.88 25.55 -3.98
C SER A 38 -1.63 24.37 -3.32
N PRO A 39 -1.41 23.13 -3.77
CA PRO A 39 -1.99 21.96 -3.11
C PRO A 39 -1.50 21.85 -1.66
N PHE A 40 -2.33 21.27 -0.80
CA PHE A 40 -1.87 20.93 0.55
C PHE A 40 -0.79 19.86 0.49
N ILE A 41 0.30 20.10 1.22
CA ILE A 41 1.39 19.14 1.36
C ILE A 41 0.90 17.97 2.21
N LYS A 42 1.23 16.74 1.81
CA LYS A 42 0.93 15.54 2.60
C LYS A 42 1.51 15.68 4.01
N SER A 43 0.84 15.05 4.98
CA SER A 43 1.27 15.04 6.39
C SER A 43 2.67 14.41 6.57
N GLU A 44 3.38 14.82 7.63
CA GLU A 44 4.62 14.18 8.13
C GLU A 44 4.44 12.69 8.49
N PHE A 45 3.19 12.22 8.57
CA PHE A 45 2.85 10.80 8.58
C PHE A 45 3.64 10.02 7.53
N TYR A 46 3.71 10.55 6.30
CA TYR A 46 4.35 9.88 5.19
C TYR A 46 5.89 9.85 5.25
N ASP A 47 6.52 10.68 6.10
CA ASP A 47 7.97 10.61 6.34
C ASP A 47 8.35 9.37 7.15
N GLY A 48 7.44 8.88 7.99
CA GLY A 48 7.65 7.65 8.79
C GLY A 48 7.25 6.37 8.07
N GLY A 49 6.70 6.49 6.85
CA GLY A 49 6.19 5.39 6.04
C GLY A 49 6.98 5.19 4.76
N ASN A 50 8.30 5.43 4.77
CA ASN A 50 9.14 5.05 3.64
C ASN A 50 9.14 3.51 3.55
N PHE A 51 8.24 2.98 2.72
CA PHE A 51 8.15 1.56 2.36
C PHE A 51 9.36 1.10 1.53
N ALA A 52 10.24 2.04 1.15
CA ALA A 52 11.54 1.81 0.57
C ALA A 52 12.53 2.80 1.21
N ALA A 53 13.46 2.31 2.02
CA ALA A 53 14.49 3.09 2.69
C ALA A 53 15.46 3.76 1.69
N GLU A 54 15.61 3.17 0.51
CA GLU A 54 16.57 3.59 -0.52
C GLU A 54 15.95 4.43 -1.66
N ALA A 55 14.61 4.59 -1.70
CA ALA A 55 13.93 5.31 -2.78
C ALA A 55 12.64 6.00 -2.34
N HIS A 56 12.34 7.15 -2.93
CA HIS A 56 11.04 7.79 -2.75
C HIS A 56 9.94 6.96 -3.43
N SER A 57 8.78 6.83 -2.76
CA SER A 57 7.59 6.20 -3.33
C SER A 57 6.58 7.27 -3.75
N ILE A 58 5.91 7.07 -4.89
CA ILE A 58 4.84 7.97 -5.35
C ILE A 58 3.71 8.10 -4.31
N VAL A 59 3.50 7.07 -3.50
CA VAL A 59 2.49 7.06 -2.45
C VAL A 59 2.90 7.98 -1.29
N SER A 60 4.17 7.95 -0.86
CA SER A 60 4.64 8.64 0.34
C SER A 60 5.31 9.99 0.08
N VAL A 61 5.86 10.23 -1.12
CA VAL A 61 6.55 11.50 -1.42
C VAL A 61 5.62 12.69 -1.17
N ARG A 62 6.13 13.66 -0.39
CA ARG A 62 5.38 14.84 0.08
C ARG A 62 5.59 16.06 -0.80
N ASP A 63 6.76 16.17 -1.42
CA ASP A 63 7.07 17.24 -2.37
C ASP A 63 6.14 17.11 -3.60
N PRO A 64 5.31 18.12 -3.89
CA PRO A 64 4.37 18.07 -5.01
C PRO A 64 5.03 17.97 -6.39
N ASP A 65 6.22 18.55 -6.57
CA ASP A 65 6.94 18.57 -7.84
C ASP A 65 7.62 17.23 -8.09
N GLU A 66 8.25 16.63 -7.06
CA GLU A 66 8.77 15.26 -7.15
C GLU A 66 7.62 14.26 -7.41
N HIS A 67 6.50 14.40 -6.70
CA HIS A 67 5.32 13.59 -6.93
C HIS A 67 4.81 13.71 -8.38
N ALA A 68 4.75 14.93 -8.92
CA ALA A 68 4.33 15.18 -10.28
C ALA A 68 5.28 14.53 -11.30
N GLN A 69 6.59 14.56 -11.04
CA GLN A 69 7.60 13.91 -11.86
C GLN A 69 7.43 12.38 -11.86
N MET A 70 7.30 11.75 -10.68
CA MET A 70 7.06 10.31 -10.57
C MET A 70 5.77 9.88 -11.26
N ARG A 71 4.68 10.66 -11.06
CA ARG A 71 3.40 10.40 -11.72
C ARG A 71 3.51 10.46 -13.24
N ARG A 72 4.33 11.37 -13.77
CA ARG A 72 4.58 11.48 -15.20
C ARG A 72 5.23 10.22 -15.77
N TYR A 73 6.18 9.62 -15.04
CA TYR A 73 6.83 8.38 -15.47
C TYR A 73 5.89 7.18 -15.46
N LEU A 74 4.95 7.12 -14.52
CA LEU A 74 3.99 6.02 -14.42
C LEU A 74 2.77 6.18 -15.34
N ARG A 75 2.47 7.40 -15.80
CA ARG A 75 1.23 7.71 -16.53
C ARG A 75 0.93 6.75 -17.67
N ASP A 76 1.94 6.44 -18.48
CA ASP A 76 1.73 5.64 -19.69
C ASP A 76 1.37 4.19 -19.35
N ALA A 77 1.95 3.63 -18.26
CA ALA A 77 1.61 2.30 -17.75
C ALA A 77 0.16 2.18 -17.25
N PHE A 78 -0.46 3.29 -16.86
CA PHE A 78 -1.86 3.36 -16.43
C PHE A 78 -2.80 3.96 -17.49
N SER A 79 -2.38 4.01 -18.76
CA SER A 79 -3.23 4.46 -19.86
C SER A 79 -4.30 3.42 -20.22
N ASP A 80 -5.44 3.86 -20.77
CA ASP A 80 -6.52 2.94 -21.22
C ASP A 80 -6.01 1.87 -22.18
N ARG A 81 -5.11 2.27 -23.09
CA ARG A 81 -4.44 1.35 -24.01
C ARG A 81 -3.63 0.28 -23.27
N SER A 82 -2.74 0.69 -22.36
CA SER A 82 -1.89 -0.26 -21.62
C SER A 82 -2.71 -1.18 -20.72
N LEU A 83 -3.78 -0.66 -20.10
CA LEU A 83 -4.70 -1.47 -19.30
C LEU A 83 -5.40 -2.55 -20.14
N ARG A 84 -5.85 -2.22 -21.37
CA ARG A 84 -6.42 -3.20 -22.31
C ARG A 84 -5.39 -4.23 -22.77
N GLU A 85 -4.17 -3.79 -23.07
CA GLU A 85 -3.07 -4.70 -23.44
C GLU A 85 -2.75 -5.70 -22.31
N GLN A 86 -2.97 -5.32 -21.05
CA GLN A 86 -2.71 -6.15 -19.86
C GLN A 86 -3.95 -6.90 -19.33
N GLU A 87 -5.13 -6.71 -19.93
CA GLU A 87 -6.40 -7.32 -19.47
C GLU A 87 -6.27 -8.84 -19.29
N HIS A 88 -5.64 -9.51 -20.24
CA HIS A 88 -5.45 -10.95 -20.22
C HIS A 88 -4.72 -11.47 -18.97
N LEU A 89 -3.76 -10.70 -18.42
CA LEU A 89 -3.05 -11.07 -17.19
C LEU A 89 -3.99 -11.05 -15.98
N ILE A 90 -4.89 -10.06 -15.94
CA ILE A 90 -5.87 -9.92 -14.85
C ILE A 90 -6.92 -11.02 -14.97
N SER A 91 -7.47 -11.24 -16.18
CA SER A 91 -8.48 -12.27 -16.42
C SER A 91 -7.97 -13.67 -16.05
N GLN A 92 -6.72 -14.01 -16.39
CA GLN A 92 -6.13 -15.29 -15.97
C GLN A 92 -6.14 -15.47 -14.46
N VAL A 93 -5.74 -14.46 -13.67
CA VAL A 93 -5.76 -14.56 -12.21
C VAL A 93 -7.20 -14.66 -11.67
N ILE A 94 -8.15 -13.96 -12.29
CA ILE A 94 -9.57 -14.02 -11.92
C ILE A 94 -10.16 -15.40 -12.21
N ASP A 95 -9.88 -15.99 -13.38
CA ASP A 95 -10.34 -17.32 -13.76
C ASP A 95 -9.83 -18.35 -12.74
N HIS A 96 -8.54 -18.31 -12.41
CA HIS A 96 -7.96 -19.17 -11.38
C HIS A 96 -8.61 -18.96 -10.00
N PHE A 97 -8.95 -17.71 -9.65
CA PHE A 97 -9.65 -17.42 -8.40
C PHE A 97 -11.05 -18.05 -8.40
N ILE A 98 -11.80 -17.94 -9.49
CA ILE A 98 -13.14 -18.53 -9.65
C ILE A 98 -13.08 -20.06 -9.53
N ASP A 99 -12.11 -20.69 -10.18
CA ASP A 99 -11.93 -22.14 -10.09
C ASP A 99 -11.66 -22.57 -8.65
N ARG A 100 -10.71 -21.90 -7.97
CA ARG A 100 -10.32 -22.26 -6.60
C ARG A 100 -11.42 -21.99 -5.58
N ILE A 101 -12.16 -20.89 -5.66
CA ILE A 101 -13.30 -20.66 -4.76
C ILE A 101 -14.46 -21.62 -5.05
N GLY A 102 -14.63 -22.08 -6.29
CA GLY A 102 -15.62 -23.11 -6.63
C GLY A 102 -15.29 -24.44 -5.96
N GLU A 103 -14.02 -24.83 -5.95
CA GLU A 103 -13.51 -26.04 -5.29
C GLU A 103 -13.55 -25.94 -3.76
N GLU A 104 -13.11 -24.82 -3.20
CA GLU A 104 -12.95 -24.63 -1.76
C GLU A 104 -14.27 -24.22 -1.07
N GLY A 105 -15.12 -23.45 -1.77
CA GLY A 105 -16.39 -22.94 -1.25
C GLY A 105 -17.44 -24.01 -0.99
N GLY A 106 -17.33 -25.18 -1.62
CA GLY A 106 -18.20 -26.33 -1.38
C GLY A 106 -17.87 -27.12 -0.10
N LYS A 107 -16.74 -26.81 0.57
CA LYS A 107 -16.27 -27.56 1.74
C LYS A 107 -16.98 -27.13 3.03
N PRO A 108 -17.18 -28.04 4.00
CA PRO A 108 -17.71 -27.69 5.31
C PRO A 108 -16.82 -26.67 6.02
N GLY A 109 -17.41 -25.58 6.51
CA GLY A 109 -16.68 -24.50 7.19
C GLY A 109 -16.52 -23.21 6.36
N GLY A 110 -16.86 -23.25 5.07
CA GLY A 110 -16.76 -22.09 4.18
C GLY A 110 -15.31 -21.67 3.90
N ILE A 111 -15.14 -20.47 3.33
CA ILE A 111 -13.83 -19.92 2.98
C ILE A 111 -13.63 -18.54 3.61
N ASP A 112 -12.38 -18.21 3.93
CA ASP A 112 -11.98 -16.85 4.26
C ASP A 112 -11.84 -16.04 2.96
N ILE A 113 -12.91 -15.36 2.56
CA ILE A 113 -12.92 -14.55 1.34
C ILE A 113 -11.93 -13.37 1.39
N VAL A 114 -11.56 -12.89 2.59
CA VAL A 114 -10.58 -11.81 2.75
C VAL A 114 -9.20 -12.32 2.36
N MET A 115 -8.84 -13.53 2.81
CA MET A 115 -7.60 -14.20 2.39
C MET A 115 -7.57 -14.36 0.87
N TRP A 116 -8.63 -14.92 0.27
CA TRP A 116 -8.67 -15.14 -1.17
C TRP A 116 -8.55 -13.85 -1.99
N PHE A 117 -9.23 -12.77 -1.58
CA PHE A 117 -9.05 -11.46 -2.23
C PHE A 117 -7.64 -10.90 -2.07
N ASN A 118 -6.98 -11.11 -0.93
CA ASN A 118 -5.58 -10.74 -0.77
C ASN A 118 -4.69 -11.51 -1.75
N LEU A 119 -4.84 -12.84 -1.83
CA LEU A 119 -4.08 -13.68 -2.77
C LEU A 119 -4.25 -13.22 -4.21
N THR A 120 -5.49 -13.01 -4.65
CA THR A 120 -5.82 -12.49 -5.99
C THR A 120 -5.19 -11.13 -6.24
N THR A 121 -5.28 -10.20 -5.28
CA THR A 121 -4.71 -8.85 -5.40
C THR A 121 -3.19 -8.91 -5.57
N PHE A 122 -2.50 -9.73 -4.78
CA PHE A 122 -1.05 -9.86 -4.87
C PHE A 122 -0.60 -10.55 -6.17
N ASP A 123 -1.31 -11.59 -6.63
CA ASP A 123 -0.99 -12.25 -7.91
C ASP A 123 -1.21 -11.33 -9.12
N ILE A 124 -2.25 -10.48 -9.09
CA ILE A 124 -2.46 -9.43 -10.10
C ILE A 124 -1.30 -8.42 -10.05
N ILE A 125 -0.97 -7.89 -8.87
CA ILE A 125 0.14 -6.93 -8.72
C ILE A 125 1.45 -7.55 -9.17
N GLY A 126 1.72 -8.81 -8.83
CA GLY A 126 2.91 -9.53 -9.25
C GLY A 126 3.02 -9.62 -10.78
N SER A 127 1.93 -10.05 -11.42
CA SER A 127 1.87 -10.18 -12.87
C SER A 127 2.07 -8.84 -13.57
N LEU A 128 1.45 -7.77 -13.08
CA LEU A 128 1.53 -6.44 -13.68
C LEU A 128 2.86 -5.73 -13.41
N ALA A 129 3.40 -5.84 -12.19
CA ALA A 129 4.59 -5.09 -11.77
C ALA A 129 5.90 -5.84 -12.04
N PHE A 130 5.91 -7.16 -11.88
CA PHE A 130 7.11 -8.00 -11.96
C PHE A 130 7.08 -9.00 -13.13
N GLY A 131 5.97 -9.09 -13.86
CA GLY A 131 5.79 -10.05 -14.94
C GLY A 131 5.64 -11.49 -14.46
N GLN A 132 5.42 -11.71 -13.17
CA GLN A 132 5.25 -13.04 -12.58
C GLN A 132 4.23 -13.02 -11.42
N SER A 133 3.37 -14.02 -11.38
CA SER A 133 2.46 -14.25 -10.25
C SER A 133 3.23 -14.74 -9.01
N PHE A 134 2.71 -14.47 -7.81
CA PHE A 134 3.24 -15.06 -6.57
C PHE A 134 2.70 -16.47 -6.32
N GLY A 135 1.73 -16.93 -7.12
CA GLY A 135 1.10 -18.24 -6.99
C GLY A 135 0.22 -18.36 -5.75
N GLY A 136 -0.25 -17.23 -5.21
CA GLY A 136 -1.09 -17.22 -4.02
C GLY A 136 -2.42 -17.92 -4.27
N VAL A 137 -3.09 -17.60 -5.39
CA VAL A 137 -4.39 -18.18 -5.73
C VAL A 137 -4.29 -19.68 -6.00
N SER A 138 -3.28 -20.11 -6.76
CA SER A 138 -3.13 -21.53 -7.11
C SER A 138 -2.79 -22.40 -5.89
N SER A 139 -1.94 -21.92 -4.99
CA SER A 139 -1.58 -22.64 -3.76
C SER A 139 -2.66 -22.55 -2.67
N GLY A 140 -3.42 -21.46 -2.64
CA GLY A 140 -4.28 -21.13 -1.49
C GLY A 140 -3.49 -20.68 -0.25
N GLU A 141 -2.18 -20.40 -0.41
CA GLU A 141 -1.28 -20.03 0.68
C GLU A 141 -0.74 -18.60 0.48
N GLU A 142 -0.66 -17.83 1.56
CA GLU A 142 -0.04 -16.50 1.51
C GLU A 142 1.47 -16.62 1.29
N HIS A 143 1.96 -16.04 0.20
CA HIS A 143 3.40 -15.91 -0.01
C HIS A 143 4.01 -15.12 1.17
N PRO A 144 5.11 -15.58 1.80
CA PRO A 144 5.64 -14.96 3.03
C PRO A 144 5.85 -13.44 2.95
N TRP A 145 6.25 -12.95 1.77
CA TRP A 145 6.39 -11.52 1.48
C TRP A 145 5.08 -10.71 1.64
N VAL A 146 3.93 -11.26 1.26
CA VAL A 146 2.61 -10.62 1.44
C VAL A 146 2.34 -10.29 2.91
N SER A 147 2.62 -11.27 3.78
CA SER A 147 2.43 -11.11 5.21
C SER A 147 3.33 -10.00 5.78
N ILE A 148 4.53 -9.82 5.20
CA ILE A 148 5.46 -8.76 5.58
C ILE A 148 4.84 -7.39 5.19
N VAL A 149 4.36 -7.23 3.97
CA VAL A 149 3.72 -5.97 3.51
C VAL A 149 2.56 -5.56 4.41
N VAL A 150 1.64 -6.48 4.70
CA VAL A 150 0.46 -6.19 5.53
C VAL A 150 0.85 -5.81 6.97
N LYS A 151 1.87 -6.49 7.53
CA LYS A 151 2.41 -6.15 8.85
C LYS A 151 3.04 -4.75 8.84
N SER A 152 3.81 -4.40 7.82
CA SER A 152 4.44 -3.08 7.68
C SER A 152 3.43 -1.93 7.73
N LEU A 153 2.27 -2.10 7.08
CA LEU A 153 1.20 -1.08 7.09
C LEU A 153 0.64 -0.80 8.49
N ARG A 154 0.36 -1.85 9.28
CA ARG A 154 -0.12 -1.70 10.67
C ARG A 154 0.90 -0.98 11.54
N MET A 155 2.17 -1.22 11.27
CA MET A 155 3.28 -0.70 12.05
C MET A 155 3.55 0.77 11.74
N GLY A 156 3.39 1.20 10.48
CA GLY A 156 3.38 2.62 10.11
C GLY A 156 2.29 3.39 10.85
N ALA A 157 1.07 2.84 10.93
CA ALA A 157 -0.03 3.45 11.70
C ALA A 157 0.30 3.55 13.20
N MET A 158 0.95 2.54 13.77
CA MET A 158 1.36 2.55 15.17
C MET A 158 2.47 3.57 15.45
N ALA A 159 3.46 3.70 14.54
CA ALA A 159 4.50 4.71 14.63
C ALA A 159 3.92 6.15 14.56
N ASP A 160 2.93 6.38 13.69
CA ASP A 160 2.21 7.66 13.63
C ASP A 160 1.48 7.98 14.94
N CYS A 161 0.80 7.00 15.53
CA CYS A 161 0.15 7.15 16.83
C CYS A 161 1.15 7.57 17.92
N PHE A 162 2.36 6.99 17.94
CA PHE A 162 3.38 7.39 18.92
C PHE A 162 3.94 8.80 18.66
N LYS A 163 4.02 9.26 17.41
CA LYS A 163 4.36 10.66 17.11
C LYS A 163 3.30 11.63 17.64
N ARG A 164 2.01 11.27 17.59
CA ARG A 164 0.91 12.10 18.13
C ARG A 164 0.97 12.25 19.65
N PHE A 165 1.52 11.26 20.36
CA PHE A 165 1.64 11.25 21.82
C PHE A 165 3.07 10.87 22.26
N PRO A 166 4.03 11.81 22.18
CA PRO A 166 5.47 11.51 22.37
C PRO A 166 5.81 10.88 23.72
N SER A 167 5.12 11.26 24.80
CA SER A 167 5.30 10.69 26.13
C SER A 167 4.89 9.22 26.21
N VAL A 168 3.80 8.85 25.55
CA VAL A 168 3.33 7.45 25.43
C VAL A 168 4.30 6.65 24.55
N GLY A 169 4.75 7.24 23.44
CA GLY A 169 5.72 6.61 22.53
C GLY A 169 7.05 6.28 23.21
N ALA A 170 7.61 7.21 23.98
CA ALA A 170 8.85 7.00 24.72
C ALA A 170 8.73 5.87 25.77
N GLY A 171 7.59 5.80 26.47
CA GLY A 171 7.30 4.71 27.40
C GLY A 171 7.19 3.35 26.71
N PHE A 172 6.52 3.29 25.55
CA PHE A 172 6.35 2.07 24.78
C PHE A 172 7.66 1.53 24.21
N GLN A 173 8.50 2.40 23.62
CA GLN A 173 9.79 2.01 23.06
C GLN A 173 10.72 1.39 24.11
N LYS A 174 10.69 1.92 25.34
CA LYS A 174 11.46 1.38 26.46
C LYS A 174 10.95 0.01 26.93
N MET A 175 9.66 -0.25 26.78
CA MET A 175 9.00 -1.49 27.21
C MET A 175 9.08 -2.61 26.17
N PHE A 176 9.14 -2.28 24.87
CA PHE A 176 9.14 -3.26 23.77
C PHE A 176 10.27 -3.04 22.73
N PRO A 177 11.54 -3.08 23.13
CA PRO A 177 12.66 -2.87 22.21
C PRO A 177 12.74 -3.94 21.11
N SER A 178 12.40 -5.20 21.44
CA SER A 178 12.46 -6.33 20.49
C SER A 178 11.44 -6.23 19.36
N LEU A 179 10.27 -5.61 19.62
CA LEU A 179 9.28 -5.33 18.59
C LEU A 179 9.88 -4.35 17.56
N LEU A 180 10.52 -3.27 18.02
CA LEU A 180 11.13 -2.28 17.13
C LEU A 180 12.24 -2.88 16.26
N THR A 181 13.10 -3.72 16.84
CA THR A 181 14.17 -4.41 16.09
C THR A 181 13.61 -5.32 15.00
N LYS A 182 12.57 -6.11 15.32
CA LYS A 182 11.92 -6.99 14.36
C LYS A 182 11.31 -6.23 13.17
N LEU A 183 10.79 -5.02 13.39
CA LEU A 183 10.24 -4.19 12.33
C LEU A 183 11.27 -3.70 11.34
N ILE A 184 12.42 -3.27 11.85
CA ILE A 184 13.54 -2.82 11.01
C ILE A 184 14.00 -4.00 10.15
N GLU A 185 14.07 -5.19 10.74
CA GLU A 185 14.44 -6.41 10.02
C GLU A 185 13.42 -6.80 8.94
N ASP A 186 12.12 -6.80 9.26
CA ASP A 186 11.06 -7.13 8.31
C ASP A 186 11.00 -6.11 7.14
N THR A 187 11.23 -4.84 7.42
CA THR A 187 11.32 -3.78 6.39
C THR A 187 12.50 -4.03 5.44
N ARG A 188 13.68 -4.36 5.97
CA ARG A 188 14.85 -4.71 5.15
C ARG A 188 14.62 -5.94 4.28
N LYS A 189 13.93 -6.96 4.81
CA LYS A 189 13.58 -8.17 4.03
C LYS A 189 12.63 -7.84 2.88
N HIS A 190 11.63 -6.99 3.12
CA HIS A 190 10.72 -6.53 2.08
C HIS A 190 11.46 -5.82 0.94
N GLU A 191 12.38 -4.92 1.30
CA GLU A 191 13.18 -4.16 0.33
C GLU A 191 14.11 -5.05 -0.48
N ALA A 192 14.87 -5.92 0.20
CA ALA A 192 15.81 -6.83 -0.44
C ALA A 192 15.11 -7.72 -1.48
N TYR A 193 13.96 -8.29 -1.11
CA TYR A 193 13.18 -9.13 -2.01
C TYR A 193 12.62 -8.34 -3.20
N THR A 194 12.10 -7.12 -2.96
CA THR A 194 11.59 -6.26 -4.03
C THR A 194 12.70 -5.89 -5.02
N MET A 195 13.89 -5.53 -4.52
CA MET A 195 15.04 -5.20 -5.36
C MET A 195 15.52 -6.42 -6.16
N GLU A 196 15.54 -7.61 -5.56
CA GLU A 196 15.87 -8.85 -6.27
C GLU A 196 14.92 -9.12 -7.43
N LEU A 197 13.60 -8.95 -7.22
CA LEU A 197 12.60 -9.13 -8.28
C LEU A 197 12.77 -8.12 -9.42
N VAL A 198 13.00 -6.85 -9.10
CA VAL A 198 13.22 -5.80 -10.09
C VAL A 198 14.50 -6.08 -10.89
N GLN A 199 15.59 -6.47 -10.22
CA GLN A 199 16.85 -6.81 -10.88
C GLN A 199 16.69 -8.01 -11.82
N LYS A 200 16.00 -9.08 -11.38
CA LYS A 200 15.68 -10.23 -12.22
C LYS A 200 14.90 -9.85 -13.46
N TYR A 201 13.87 -9.02 -13.31
CA TYR A 201 13.05 -8.54 -14.42
C TYR A 201 13.86 -7.71 -15.43
N VAL A 202 14.68 -6.77 -14.95
CA VAL A 202 15.54 -5.94 -15.81
C VAL A 202 16.57 -6.78 -16.56
N ALA A 203 17.20 -7.74 -15.88
CA ALA A 203 18.17 -8.65 -16.49
C ALA A 203 17.52 -9.54 -17.57
N HIS A 204 16.29 -10.04 -17.33
CA HIS A 204 15.57 -10.84 -18.31
C HIS A 204 15.25 -10.03 -19.58
N LYS A 205 14.88 -8.75 -19.45
CA LYS A 205 14.66 -7.86 -20.60
C LYS A 205 15.92 -7.51 -21.38
N SER A 206 17.09 -7.49 -20.74
CA SER A 206 18.36 -7.20 -21.45
C SER A 206 18.82 -8.36 -22.31
N HIS A 207 18.49 -9.60 -21.95
CA HIS A 207 18.89 -10.80 -22.68
C HIS A 207 17.95 -11.15 -23.85
N GLY A 208 16.68 -10.70 -23.82
CA GLY A 208 15.73 -10.89 -24.92
C GLY A 208 15.79 -9.85 -26.04
N LYS A 209 16.84 -9.01 -26.08
CA LYS A 209 17.04 -7.94 -27.08
C LYS A 209 18.19 -8.20 -28.07
N ASN A 210 18.76 -9.41 -28.10
CA ASN A 210 19.71 -9.86 -29.11
C ASN A 210 19.07 -10.88 -30.04
#